data_AF-A0A957KLJ6-F1
#
_entry.id   AF-A0A957KLJ6-F1
#
_cell.length_a   1.000
_cell.length_b   1.000
_cell.length_c   1.000
_cell.angle_alpha   90.00
_cell.angle_beta   90.00
_cell.angle_gamma   90.00
#
_symmetry.space_group_name_H-M   'P 1'
#
loop_
_entity.id
_entity.type
_entity.pdbx_description
1 polymer ?
#
loop_
_entity_poly.entity_id
_entity_poly.type
_entity_poly.pdbx_seq_one_letter_code
_entity_poly.pdbx_strand_id
1 'polypeptide(L)' 'IGGLKVTSDFGWFAARPSGTEDIYKIYAESFKGPEHLKQIQAEAQAIVTAALKAAGV' A
#
# COMPACT_ATOMS: atom_id res chain seq x y z
N ILE A 1 5.37 -0.82 12.60
CA ILE A 1 5.27 0.22 11.55
C ILE A 1 4.04 1.14 11.69
N GLY A 2 3.10 0.92 12.62
CA GLY A 2 1.91 1.78 12.73
C GLY A 2 1.12 1.82 11.41
N GLY A 3 0.88 0.64 10.83
CA GLY A 3 0.37 0.45 9.46
C GLY A 3 0.58 -1.01 9.02
N LEU A 4 0.55 -1.26 7.71
CA LEU A 4 0.74 -2.58 7.10
C LEU A 4 1.95 -2.58 6.16
N LYS A 5 2.66 -3.70 6.07
CA LYS A 5 3.63 -3.99 5.01
C LYS A 5 3.34 -5.39 4.46
N VAL A 6 3.26 -5.50 3.15
CA VAL A 6 3.08 -6.75 2.42
C VAL A 6 4.28 -6.94 1.50
N THR A 7 4.83 -8.15 1.49
CA THR A 7 6.03 -8.50 0.73
C THR A 7 5.78 -9.73 -0.12
N SER A 8 6.42 -9.77 -1.28
CA SER A 8 6.53 -10.94 -2.16
C SER A 8 7.98 -11.04 -2.66
N ASP A 9 8.30 -12.09 -3.41
CA ASP A 9 9.65 -12.30 -3.96
C ASP A 9 10.11 -11.16 -4.88
N PHE A 10 9.17 -10.45 -5.53
CA PHE A 10 9.49 -9.49 -6.60
C PHE A 10 9.00 -8.06 -6.34
N GLY A 11 8.57 -7.78 -5.12
CA GLY A 11 8.13 -6.45 -4.74
C GLY A 11 7.42 -6.42 -3.40
N TRP A 12 7.16 -5.20 -2.95
CA TRP A 12 6.49 -4.97 -1.67
C TRP A 12 5.73 -3.65 -1.71
N PHE A 13 4.77 -3.50 -0.79
CA PHE A 13 4.23 -2.19 -0.44
C PHE A 13 4.08 -2.04 1.08
N ALA A 14 4.07 -0.80 1.54
CA ALA A 14 3.75 -0.44 2.91
C ALA A 14 2.74 0.71 2.92
N ALA A 15 1.71 0.59 3.74
CA ALA A 15 0.67 1.59 3.92
C ALA A 15 0.69 2.10 5.36
N ARG A 16 0.71 3.43 5.55
CA ARG A 16 0.71 4.08 6.86
C ARG A 16 -0.19 5.32 6.86
N PRO A 17 -0.97 5.58 7.92
CA PRO A 17 -1.65 6.85 8.08
C PRO A 17 -0.62 7.97 8.22
N SER A 18 -0.92 9.15 7.66
CA SER A 18 -0.13 10.36 7.88
C SER A 18 -0.33 10.84 9.32
N GLY A 19 0.72 11.39 9.93
CA GLY A 19 0.64 11.93 11.29
C GLY A 19 0.12 13.37 11.37
N THR A 20 -0.01 14.04 10.22
CA THR A 20 -0.29 15.48 10.12
C THR A 20 -1.45 15.83 9.21
N GLU A 21 -1.95 14.86 8.44
CA GLU A 21 -2.96 15.06 7.40
C GLU A 21 -3.93 13.88 7.45
N ASP A 22 -5.19 14.09 7.10
CA ASP A 22 -6.20 13.03 7.02
C ASP A 22 -6.08 12.23 5.71
N ILE A 23 -4.92 11.61 5.53
CA ILE A 23 -4.57 10.78 4.38
C ILE A 23 -3.74 9.58 4.83
N TYR A 24 -3.69 8.53 4.01
CA TYR A 24 -2.69 7.47 4.13
C TYR A 24 -1.66 7.56 3.00
N LYS A 25 -0.44 7.08 3.26
CA LYS A 25 0.67 7.04 2.30
C LYS A 25 0.98 5.59 1.96
N ILE A 26 1.12 5.30 0.67
CA ILE A 26 1.60 4.01 0.15
C ILE A 26 3.02 4.20 -0.38
N TYR A 27 3.92 3.37 0.11
CA TYR A 27 5.27 3.19 -0.42
C TYR A 27 5.31 1.84 -1.11
N ALA A 28 5.88 1.75 -2.30
CA ALA A 28 5.97 0.51 -3.05
C ALA A 28 7.28 0.41 -3.82
N GLU A 29 7.75 -0.82 -4.02
CA GLU A 29 8.92 -1.12 -4.83
C GLU A 29 8.69 -2.41 -5.63
N SER A 30 9.26 -2.45 -6.83
CA SER A 30 9.20 -3.59 -7.74
C SER A 30 10.62 -3.93 -8.21
N PHE A 31 10.96 -5.22 -8.14
CA PHE A 31 12.19 -5.75 -8.72
C PHE A 31 12.02 -6.16 -10.19
N LYS A 32 10.81 -6.03 -10.77
CA LYS A 32 10.50 -6.32 -12.18
C LYS A 32 10.32 -5.06 -13.04
N GLY A 33 10.52 -3.87 -12.46
CA GLY A 33 10.44 -2.59 -13.16
C GLY A 33 9.08 -1.88 -13.08
N PRO A 34 8.90 -0.79 -13.86
CA PRO A 34 7.84 0.20 -13.66
C PRO A 34 6.41 -0.30 -13.88
N GLU A 35 6.18 -1.18 -14.86
CA GLU A 35 4.83 -1.71 -15.10
C GLU A 35 4.34 -2.60 -13.96
N HIS A 36 5.22 -3.44 -13.42
CA HIS A 36 4.94 -4.21 -12.22
C HIS A 36 4.79 -3.31 -10.98
N LEU A 37 5.55 -2.20 -10.89
CA LEU A 37 5.36 -1.22 -9.82
C LEU A 37 3.96 -0.60 -9.84
N LYS A 38 3.45 -0.23 -11.03
CA LYS A 38 2.09 0.29 -11.18
C LYS A 38 1.04 -0.72 -10.74
N GLN A 39 1.24 -2.01 -11.05
CA GLN A 39 0.36 -3.09 -10.58
C GLN A 39 0.37 -3.19 -9.05
N ILE A 40 1.55 -3.21 -8.42
CA ILE A 40 1.68 -3.21 -6.95
C ILE A 40 0.96 -2.01 -6.34
N GLN A 41 1.12 -0.81 -6.92
CA GLN A 41 0.47 0.41 -6.41
C GLN A 41 -1.06 0.33 -6.50
N ALA A 42 -1.60 -0.14 -7.62
CA ALA A 42 -3.05 -0.29 -7.81
C ALA A 42 -3.64 -1.32 -6.84
N GLU A 43 -2.99 -2.48 -6.69
CA GLU A 43 -3.42 -3.53 -5.75
C GLU A 43 -3.31 -3.08 -4.30
N ALA A 44 -2.22 -2.40 -3.93
CA ALA A 44 -2.04 -1.84 -2.60
C ALA A 44 -3.16 -0.87 -2.23
N GLN A 45 -3.54 0.02 -3.15
CA GLN A 45 -4.65 0.95 -2.94
C GLN A 45 -5.98 0.20 -2.74
N ALA A 46 -6.27 -0.80 -3.58
CA ALA A 46 -7.49 -1.60 -3.45
C ALA A 46 -7.55 -2.34 -2.10
N ILE A 47 -6.45 -2.95 -1.66
CA ILE A 47 -6.36 -3.67 -0.38
C ILE A 47 -6.59 -2.73 0.79
N VAL A 48 -5.92 -1.57 0.81
CA VAL A 48 -6.06 -0.59 1.90
C VAL A 48 -7.47 -0.04 1.95
N THR A 49 -8.06 0.34 0.81
CA THR A 49 -9.45 0.81 0.74
C THR A 49 -10.44 -0.24 1.24
N ALA A 50 -10.27 -1.50 0.85
CA ALA A 50 -11.13 -2.58 1.34
C ALA A 50 -11.01 -2.77 2.86
N ALA A 51 -9.79 -2.71 3.40
CA ALA A 51 -9.53 -2.83 4.84
C ALA A 51 -10.16 -1.68 5.63
N LEU A 52 -10.02 -0.43 5.17
CA LEU A 52 -10.62 0.74 5.81
C LEU A 52 -12.15 0.65 5.81
N LYS A 53 -12.75 0.30 4.67
CA LYS A 53 -14.19 0.08 4.56
C LYS A 53 -14.69 -1.01 5.51
N ALA A 54 -13.95 -2.11 5.65
CA ALA A 54 -14.29 -3.20 6.57
C ALA A 54 -14.18 -2.76 8.04
N ALA A 55 -13.27 -1.84 8.36
CA ALA A 55 -13.13 -1.24 9.68
C ALA A 55 -14.19 -0.16 9.99
N GLY A 56 -15.01 0.23 9.00
CA GLY A 56 -16.05 1.24 9.16
C GLY A 56 -15.52 2.68 9.21
N VAL A 57 -14.34 2.91 8.60
CA VAL A 57 -13.69 4.22 8.49
C VAL A 57 -13.78 4.71 7.05
#